data_AF-A0A2D8YXG2-F1
#
_entry.id   AF-A0A2D8YXG2-F1
#
_cell.length_a   1.000
_cell.length_b   1.000
_cell.length_c   1.000
_cell.angle_alpha   90.00
_cell.angle_beta   90.00
_cell.angle_gamma   90.00
#
_symmetry.space_group_name_H-M   'P 1'
#
loop_
_entity.id
_entity.type
_entity.pdbx_description
1 polymer ?
#
loop_
_entity_poly.entity_id
_entity_poly.type
_entity_poly.pdbx_seq_one_letter_code
_entity_poly.pdbx_strand_id
1 'polypeptide(L)' 'MFAGFVYSVSQSFGILLFMGIPLALITYLNIKTIRFCQACGRTVMPQMGSAPKFCAKCGAELLESSRPD' A
#
# COMPACT_ATOMS: atom_id res chain seq x y z
N MET A 1 19.04 -34.60 5.45
CA MET A 1 17.79 -33.82 5.22
C MET A 1 17.95 -32.33 5.49
N PHE A 2 18.47 -31.91 6.65
CA PHE A 2 18.67 -30.48 6.99
C PHE A 2 19.53 -29.69 5.97
N ALA A 3 20.67 -30.25 5.53
CA ALA A 3 21.55 -29.57 4.55
C ALA A 3 20.88 -29.34 3.18
N GLY A 4 20.02 -30.27 2.73
CA GLY A 4 19.26 -30.11 1.48
C GLY A 4 18.21 -29.01 1.57
N PHE A 5 17.54 -28.90 2.72
CA PHE A 5 16.62 -27.79 3.01
C PHE A 5 17.37 -26.45 2.99
N VAL A 6 18.51 -26.34 3.68
CA VAL A 6 19.33 -25.12 3.70
C VAL A 6 19.78 -24.72 2.30
N TYR A 7 20.18 -25.67 1.46
CA TYR A 7 20.57 -25.40 0.06
C TYR A 7 19.39 -24.90 -0.79
N SER A 8 18.21 -25.51 -0.67
CA SER A 8 17.01 -25.04 -1.37
C SER A 8 16.55 -23.64 -0.94
N VAL A 9 16.66 -23.34 0.35
CA VAL A 9 16.31 -22.03 0.92
C VAL A 9 17.33 -20.98 0.50
N SER A 10 18.62 -21.31 0.52
CA SER A 10 19.71 -20.45 0.05
C SER A 10 19.54 -20.03 -1.41
N GLN A 11 19.21 -20.97 -2.29
CA GLN A 11 19.00 -20.67 -3.72
C GLN A 11 17.76 -19.80 -3.96
N SER A 12 16.73 -19.97 -3.13
CA SER A 12 15.46 -19.21 -3.22
C SER A 12 15.55 -17.81 -2.59
N PHE A 13 16.55 -17.58 -1.72
CA PHE A 13 16.71 -16.33 -0.99
C PHE A 13 16.96 -15.13 -1.90
N GLY A 14 17.70 -15.32 -2.99
CA GLY A 14 17.94 -14.27 -3.99
C GLY A 14 16.66 -13.83 -4.70
N ILE A 15 15.79 -14.78 -5.05
CA ILE A 15 14.50 -14.51 -5.71
C ILE A 15 13.54 -13.82 -4.74
N LEU A 16 13.50 -14.29 -3.49
CA LEU A 16 12.67 -13.68 -2.44
C LEU A 16 13.08 -12.24 -2.14
N LEU A 17 14.37 -11.92 -2.11
CA LEU A 17 14.80 -10.53 -1.93
C LEU A 17 14.51 -9.68 -3.17
N PHE A 18 14.82 -10.18 -4.37
CA PHE A 18 14.63 -9.44 -5.61
C PHE A 18 13.15 -9.11 -5.89
N MET A 19 12.23 -10.04 -5.62
CA MET A 19 10.79 -9.83 -5.79
C MET A 19 10.12 -9.27 -4.53
N GLY A 20 10.54 -9.71 -3.35
CA GLY A 20 9.90 -9.35 -2.08
C GLY A 20 10.13 -7.89 -1.70
N ILE A 21 11.32 -7.34 -1.94
CA ILE A 21 11.61 -5.92 -1.65
C ILE A 21 10.68 -4.97 -2.43
N PRO A 22 10.59 -5.04 -3.78
CA PRO A 22 9.69 -4.16 -4.52
C PRO A 22 8.22 -4.43 -4.19
N LEU A 23 7.81 -5.68 -3.95
CA LEU A 23 6.44 -5.98 -3.52
C LEU A 23 6.11 -5.29 -2.20
N ALA A 24 6.96 -5.45 -1.19
CA ALA A 24 6.76 -4.85 0.13
C ALA A 24 6.71 -3.32 0.04
N LEU A 25 7.59 -2.72 -0.76
CA LEU A 25 7.60 -1.27 -0.99
C LEU A 25 6.30 -0.79 -1.66
N ILE A 26 5.86 -1.46 -2.72
CA ILE A 26 4.63 -1.12 -3.44
C ILE A 26 3.42 -1.28 -2.52
N THR A 27 3.33 -2.38 -1.77
CA THR A 27 2.24 -2.60 -0.80
C THR A 27 2.23 -1.52 0.28
N TYR A 28 3.40 -1.18 0.84
CA TYR A 28 3.53 -0.11 1.83
C TYR A 28 3.08 1.25 1.27
N LEU A 29 3.54 1.60 0.06
CA LEU A 29 3.14 2.83 -0.61
C LEU A 29 1.64 2.86 -0.89
N ASN A 30 1.05 1.75 -1.34
CA ASN A 30 -0.40 1.65 -1.56
C ASN A 30 -1.16 1.86 -0.26
N ILE A 31 -0.77 1.19 0.83
CA ILE A 31 -1.44 1.35 2.13
C ILE A 31 -1.32 2.79 2.65
N LYS A 32 -0.14 3.41 2.56
CA LYS A 32 0.05 4.80 3.02
C LYS A 32 -0.73 5.82 2.19
N THR A 33 -1.01 5.51 0.93
CA THR A 33 -1.61 6.44 -0.05
C THR A 33 -3.12 6.29 -0.16
N ILE A 34 -3.67 5.10 0.07
CA ILE A 34 -5.12 4.85 0.03
C ILE A 34 -5.80 5.52 1.24
N ARG A 35 -6.68 6.48 0.96
CA ARG A 35 -7.55 7.11 1.97
C ARG A 35 -8.91 6.46 1.95
N PHE A 36 -9.65 6.52 3.05
CA PHE A 36 -11.04 6.09 3.12
C PHE A 36 -11.93 7.26 3.49
N CYS A 37 -13.07 7.39 2.82
CA CYS A 37 -14.11 8.33 3.21
C CYS A 37 -14.87 7.77 4.43
N GLN A 38 -14.81 8.48 5.55
CA GLN A 38 -15.48 8.08 6.80
C GLN A 38 -17.01 8.00 6.68
N ALA A 39 -17.61 8.75 5.75
CA ALA A 39 -19.06 8.79 5.59
C ALA A 39 -19.63 7.61 4.78
N CYS A 40 -18.90 7.07 3.80
CA CYS A 40 -19.42 6.05 2.88
C CYS A 40 -18.50 4.85 2.65
N GLY A 41 -17.33 4.81 3.31
CA GLY A 41 -16.35 3.73 3.20
C GLY A 41 -15.61 3.65 1.87
N ARG A 42 -15.76 4.63 0.97
CA ARG A 42 -15.09 4.57 -0.34
C ARG A 42 -13.60 4.87 -0.24
N THR A 43 -12.80 4.11 -0.96
CA THR A 43 -11.38 4.40 -1.17
C THR A 43 -11.21 5.65 -2.04
N VAL A 44 -10.39 6.58 -1.56
CA VAL A 44 -10.02 7.81 -2.26
C VAL A 44 -8.53 7.76 -2.48
N MET A 45 -8.14 7.69 -3.75
CA MET A 45 -6.74 7.77 -4.14
C MET A 45 -6.41 9.23 -4.45
N PRO A 46 -5.37 9.82 -3.84
CA PRO A 46 -4.93 11.15 -4.20
C PRO A 46 -4.50 11.14 -5.67
N GLN A 47 -5.10 12.02 -6.47
CA GLN A 47 -4.68 12.26 -7.85
C GLN A 47 -3.44 13.16 -7.82
N MET A 48 -2.47 12.90 -8.68
CA MET A 48 -1.22 13.67 -8.74
C MET A 48 -1.54 15.11 -9.19
N GLY A 49 -1.69 16.05 -8.25
CA GLY A 49 -1.91 17.48 -8.54
C GLY A 49 -3.00 18.18 -7.74
N SER A 50 -3.96 17.46 -7.13
CA SER A 50 -4.91 18.06 -6.20
C SER A 50 -5.43 17.06 -5.17
N ALA A 51 -5.43 17.47 -3.90
CA ALA A 51 -6.10 16.72 -2.85
C ALA A 51 -7.62 16.87 -3.04
N PRO A 52 -8.37 15.75 -3.18
CA PRO A 52 -9.81 15.82 -3.31
C PRO A 52 -10.43 16.32 -2.00
N LYS A 53 -11.11 17.46 -2.03
CA LYS A 53 -11.82 18.05 -0.87
C LYS A 53 -13.13 17.33 -0.52
N PHE A 54 -13.76 16.69 -1.51
CA PHE A 54 -15.05 16.02 -1.36
C PHE A 54 -15.01 14.61 -1.93
N CYS A 55 -15.75 13.69 -1.33
CA CYS A 55 -15.89 12.32 -1.82
C CYS A 55 -16.76 12.27 -3.08
N ALA A 56 -16.23 11.69 -4.17
CA ALA A 56 -16.96 11.53 -5.43
C ALA A 56 -18.19 10.61 -5.39
N LYS A 57 -18.40 9.86 -4.29
CA LYS A 57 -19.58 8.97 -4.13
C LYS A 57 -20.70 9.60 -3.33
N CYS A 58 -20.39 10.19 -2.18
CA CYS A 58 -21.41 10.71 -1.25
C CYS A 58 -21.38 12.23 -1.07
N GLY A 59 -20.41 12.94 -1.66
CA GLY A 59 -20.26 14.39 -1.51
C GLY A 59 -19.73 14.85 -0.15
N ALA A 60 -19.48 13.95 0.80
CA ALA A 60 -18.96 14.30 2.11
C ALA A 60 -17.56 14.92 2.02
N GLU A 61 -17.30 15.91 2.87
CA GLU A 61 -16.01 16.58 2.97
C GLU A 61 -14.95 15.60 3.50
N LEU A 62 -13.83 15.51 2.79
CA LEU A 62 -12.69 14.68 3.17
C LEU A 62 -11.81 15.56 4.06
N LEU A 63 -11.94 15.42 5.39
CA LEU A 63 -11.13 16.16 6.34
C LEU A 63 -9.63 15.99 6.01
N GLU A 64 -8.94 17.11 5.82
CA GLU A 64 -7.49 17.22 5.55
C GLU A 64 -6.63 16.47 6.59
N SER A 65 -7.21 16.16 7.76
CA SER A 65 -6.59 15.40 8.85
C SER A 65 -6.30 13.93 8.54
N SER A 66 -6.61 13.44 7.34
CA SER A 66 -6.28 12.07 6.93
C SER A 66 -4.83 11.91 6.47
N ARG A 67 -4.00 12.97 6.50
CA ARG A 67 -2.54 12.92 6.33
C ARG A 67 -1.90 12.08 7.46
N PRO A 68 -1.19 10.97 7.16
CA PRO A 68 -0.39 10.26 8.14
C PRO A 68 0.94 10.99 8.18
N ASP A 69 1.19 11.63 9.32
CA ASP A 69 2.47 12.26 9.65
C ASP A 69 3.65 11.28 9.41
#